data_AF-A0A8X8GEA9-F1
#
_entry.id   AF-A0A8X8GEA9-F1
#
_cell.length_a   1.000
_cell.length_b   1.000
_cell.length_c   1.000
_cell.angle_alpha   90.00
_cell.angle_beta   90.00
_cell.angle_gamma   90.00
#
_symmetry.space_group_name_H-M   'P 1'
#
loop_
_entity.id
_entity.type
_entity.pdbx_description
1 polymer ?
#
loop_
_entity_poly.entity_id
_entity_poly.type
_entity_poly.pdbx_seq_one_letter_code
_entity_poly.pdbx_strand_id
1 'polypeptide(L)'
;MKNFLFLQGVASPFFALLSDRLRARGRNVFRINFCTGDVAYWWPRPAVAFRGEVDRLGPFLNRYLEDHHITDIVLFGDRRPIHQTALALAQERGITVHVFEEGYLRPYWITMERGGVNKHSQLPKDPHWYRQAVAQASMGAEGREFPGNFRLRAMHDVFYHAGDLLNPIAFRGYRHHAPVHPIREYYWYIRRFPRIKKRLKKDLVATYDFVRQGKPYFLLPLQLYSDSQITCHSSFCDMYEFITTTLTSFASHGDRDLHLVVKNHPLDPGMQAYETFVAELAAKLGIAHRVHYYDYGDLLLLLEHSEGVVTINSTVGTWALNLGKPVLALADPVYHLPGLTSEMPLDLFWNAPDAPDPELWSAFKRVLIHTTQINGGFYCRAGMDLALDTAVDRLELVQSPLEELLCRIDIPKASLSPAQPAPSAPPSPWPTPRMV
;
A
#
# COMPACT_ATOMS: atom_id res chain seq x y z
N MET A 1 -22.07 -24.16 2.64
CA MET A 1 -20.88 -24.17 3.51
C MET A 1 -19.81 -23.34 2.81
N LYS A 2 -19.12 -22.41 3.48
CA LYS A 2 -18.07 -21.59 2.84
C LYS A 2 -16.76 -22.37 2.72
N ASN A 3 -16.14 -22.30 1.54
CA ASN A 3 -14.90 -22.95 1.17
C ASN A 3 -13.88 -21.87 0.77
N PHE A 4 -12.90 -21.65 1.64
CA PHE A 4 -11.92 -20.56 1.49
C PHE A 4 -10.64 -21.05 0.82
N LEU A 5 -10.24 -20.44 -0.28
CA LEU A 5 -8.94 -20.64 -0.92
C LEU A 5 -7.99 -19.49 -0.59
N PHE A 6 -6.88 -19.81 0.09
CA PHE A 6 -5.80 -18.87 0.34
C PHE A 6 -4.79 -18.91 -0.81
N LEU A 7 -4.52 -17.74 -1.40
CA LEU A 7 -3.44 -17.50 -2.35
C LEU A 7 -2.28 -16.76 -1.67
N GLN A 8 -1.26 -16.35 -2.43
CA GLN A 8 -0.06 -15.75 -1.88
C GLN A 8 -0.38 -14.61 -0.90
N GLY A 9 0.22 -14.68 0.29
CA GLY A 9 -0.06 -13.77 1.39
C GLY A 9 1.01 -12.71 1.59
N VAL A 10 0.87 -11.98 2.68
CA VAL A 10 1.97 -11.23 3.29
C VAL A 10 3.06 -12.20 3.75
N ALA A 11 4.32 -11.75 3.72
CA ALA A 11 5.46 -12.49 4.27
C ALA A 11 5.38 -12.54 5.81
N SER A 12 4.42 -13.30 6.35
CA SER A 12 4.19 -13.44 7.78
C SER A 12 3.29 -14.66 8.08
N PRO A 13 3.18 -15.11 9.34
CA PRO A 13 2.32 -16.23 9.70
C PRO A 13 0.82 -15.87 9.74
N PHE A 14 0.44 -14.63 9.41
CA PHE A 14 -0.94 -14.15 9.58
C PHE A 14 -1.98 -15.01 8.85
N PHE A 15 -1.77 -15.35 7.56
CA PHE A 15 -2.72 -16.19 6.81
C PHE A 15 -2.80 -17.63 7.33
N ALA A 16 -1.70 -18.17 7.85
CA ALA A 16 -1.70 -19.47 8.49
C ALA A 16 -2.56 -19.45 9.77
N LEU A 17 -2.40 -18.44 10.61
CA LEU A 17 -3.21 -18.28 11.82
C LEU A 17 -4.69 -17.99 11.51
N LEU A 18 -4.96 -17.20 10.46
CA LEU A 18 -6.30 -16.92 9.97
C LEU A 18 -6.99 -18.20 9.48
N SER A 19 -6.26 -19.07 8.79
CA SER A 19 -6.75 -20.38 8.37
C SER A 19 -7.13 -21.27 9.55
N ASP A 20 -6.38 -21.22 10.65
CA ASP A 20 -6.67 -22.01 11.84
C ASP A 20 -7.97 -21.56 12.51
N ARG A 21 -8.22 -20.25 12.57
CA ARG A 21 -9.47 -19.70 13.11
C ARG A 21 -10.69 -20.08 12.27
N LEU A 22 -10.56 -20.02 10.95
CA LEU A 22 -11.63 -20.46 10.03
C LEU A 22 -11.92 -21.96 10.20
N ARG A 23 -10.88 -22.79 10.29
CA ARG A 23 -11.03 -24.24 10.53
C ARG A 23 -11.68 -24.52 11.89
N ALA A 24 -11.31 -23.78 12.93
CA ALA A 24 -11.92 -23.89 14.26
C ALA A 24 -13.42 -23.54 14.25
N ARG A 25 -13.88 -22.70 13.31
CA ARG A 25 -15.30 -22.39 13.07
C ARG A 25 -15.97 -23.34 12.06
N GLY A 26 -15.34 -24.48 11.74
CA GLY A 26 -15.90 -25.49 10.85
C GLY A 26 -15.91 -25.10 9.38
N ARG A 27 -15.05 -24.16 8.94
CA ARG A 27 -14.91 -23.81 7.52
C ARG A 27 -13.85 -24.67 6.84
N ASN A 28 -14.08 -24.99 5.57
CA ASN A 28 -13.08 -25.66 4.75
C ASN A 28 -12.06 -24.63 4.27
N VAL A 29 -10.77 -24.96 4.43
CA VAL A 29 -9.67 -24.07 4.03
C VAL A 29 -8.69 -24.81 3.14
N PHE A 30 -8.52 -24.25 1.95
CA PHE A 30 -7.62 -24.68 0.90
C PHE A 30 -6.49 -23.68 0.73
N ARG A 31 -5.35 -24.16 0.21
CA ARG A 31 -4.15 -23.34 0.00
C ARG A 31 -3.45 -23.75 -1.27
N ILE A 32 -3.07 -22.77 -2.07
CA ILE A 32 -2.09 -22.94 -3.14
C ILE A 32 -0.83 -22.17 -2.78
N ASN A 33 0.31 -22.86 -2.74
CA ASN A 33 1.63 -22.27 -2.56
C ASN A 33 2.28 -22.05 -3.93
N PHE A 34 2.86 -20.86 -4.11
CA PHE A 34 3.51 -20.46 -5.37
C PHE A 34 5.03 -20.37 -5.25
N CYS A 35 5.56 -20.31 -4.03
CA CYS A 35 6.99 -20.35 -3.74
C CYS A 35 7.28 -21.06 -2.42
N THR A 36 8.55 -21.28 -2.12
CA THR A 36 9.02 -21.87 -0.85
C THR A 36 8.77 -20.95 0.34
N GLY A 37 8.79 -19.63 0.18
CA GLY A 37 8.37 -18.69 1.23
C GLY A 37 6.94 -18.96 1.71
N ASP A 38 6.01 -19.21 0.78
CA ASP A 38 4.64 -19.61 1.10
C ASP A 38 4.59 -20.92 1.88
N VAL A 39 5.38 -21.92 1.46
CA VAL A 39 5.47 -23.22 2.15
C VAL A 39 5.95 -23.02 3.58
N ALA A 40 6.99 -22.23 3.79
CA ALA A 40 7.60 -22.01 5.10
C ALA A 40 6.60 -21.39 6.11
N TYR A 41 5.82 -20.38 5.70
CA TYR A 41 4.83 -19.76 6.58
C TYR A 41 3.54 -20.56 6.74
N TRP A 42 3.22 -21.44 5.77
CA TRP A 42 2.00 -22.25 5.83
C TRP A 42 2.16 -23.55 6.61
N TRP A 43 3.36 -24.15 6.57
CA TRP A 43 3.68 -25.42 7.22
C TRP A 43 3.25 -25.45 8.71
N PRO A 44 2.73 -26.59 9.22
CA PRO A 44 2.54 -27.91 8.59
C PRO A 44 1.18 -28.12 7.94
N ARG A 45 0.43 -27.06 7.63
CA ARG A 45 -0.97 -27.18 7.17
C ARG A 45 -1.04 -27.78 5.75
N PRO A 46 -2.12 -28.51 5.40
CA PRO A 46 -2.32 -29.01 4.04
C PRO A 46 -2.35 -27.88 3.01
N ALA A 47 -1.66 -28.07 1.88
CA ALA A 47 -1.62 -27.17 0.75
C ALA A 47 -1.25 -27.91 -0.54
N VAL A 48 -1.66 -27.36 -1.68
CA VAL A 48 -1.19 -27.77 -3.00
C VAL A 48 -0.10 -26.81 -3.46
N ALA A 49 0.96 -27.34 -4.07
CA ALA A 49 2.01 -26.51 -4.67
C ALA A 49 1.77 -26.35 -6.17
N PHE A 50 1.60 -25.12 -6.65
CA PHE A 50 1.61 -24.85 -8.08
C PHE A 50 3.06 -24.64 -8.55
N ARG A 51 3.57 -25.57 -9.34
CA ARG A 51 4.96 -25.55 -9.85
C ARG A 51 5.05 -25.35 -11.37
N GLY A 52 3.91 -25.15 -12.02
CA GLY A 52 3.82 -24.99 -13.48
C GLY A 52 4.22 -23.59 -13.95
N GLU A 53 4.26 -23.42 -15.26
CA GLU A 53 4.44 -22.11 -15.90
C GLU A 53 3.17 -21.25 -15.75
N VAL A 54 3.34 -19.93 -15.83
CA VAL A 54 2.26 -18.95 -15.64
C VAL A 54 1.08 -19.20 -16.59
N ASP A 55 1.33 -19.60 -17.84
CA ASP A 55 0.27 -19.86 -18.82
C ASP A 55 -0.61 -21.06 -18.45
N ARG A 56 -0.10 -21.96 -17.59
CA ARG A 56 -0.87 -23.10 -17.05
C ARG A 56 -1.66 -22.74 -15.80
N LEU A 57 -1.46 -21.54 -15.23
CA LEU A 57 -2.11 -21.12 -14.00
C LEU A 57 -3.63 -21.01 -14.17
N GLY A 58 -4.11 -20.38 -15.25
CA GLY A 58 -5.54 -20.20 -15.50
C GLY A 58 -6.29 -21.54 -15.55
N PRO A 59 -5.91 -22.47 -16.45
CA PRO A 59 -6.53 -23.80 -16.52
C PRO A 59 -6.43 -24.61 -15.22
N PHE A 60 -5.33 -24.47 -14.47
CA PHE A 60 -5.17 -25.13 -13.17
C PHE A 60 -6.13 -24.55 -12.13
N LEU A 61 -6.15 -23.23 -11.96
CA LEU A 61 -7.04 -22.56 -11.01
C LEU A 61 -8.50 -22.82 -11.34
N ASN A 62 -8.88 -22.77 -12.62
CA ASN A 62 -10.26 -23.00 -13.04
C ASN A 62 -10.78 -24.38 -12.60
N ARG A 63 -9.99 -25.44 -12.80
CA ARG A 63 -10.32 -26.78 -12.29
C ARG A 63 -10.31 -26.83 -10.77
N TYR A 64 -9.29 -26.27 -10.13
CA TYR A 64 -9.15 -26.28 -8.68
C TYR A 64 -10.34 -25.62 -7.97
N LEU A 65 -10.80 -24.47 -8.48
CA LEU A 65 -11.96 -23.76 -7.92
C LEU A 65 -13.24 -24.61 -8.00
N GLU A 66 -13.41 -25.37 -9.09
CA GLU A 66 -14.55 -26.23 -9.33
C GLU A 66 -14.51 -27.51 -8.48
N ASP A 67 -13.40 -28.25 -8.51
CA ASP A 67 -13.20 -29.51 -7.81
C ASP A 67 -13.36 -29.36 -6.29
N HIS A 68 -13.01 -28.19 -5.75
CA HIS A 68 -13.09 -27.88 -4.32
C HIS A 68 -14.30 -27.00 -3.94
N HIS A 69 -15.18 -26.69 -4.90
CA HIS A 69 -16.36 -25.84 -4.71
C HIS A 69 -16.02 -24.54 -3.95
N ILE A 70 -14.97 -23.84 -4.38
CA ILE A 70 -14.47 -22.63 -3.70
C ILE A 70 -15.53 -21.52 -3.78
N THR A 71 -15.86 -20.94 -2.63
CA THR A 71 -16.82 -19.82 -2.52
C THR A 71 -16.14 -18.49 -2.27
N ASP A 72 -14.95 -18.54 -1.65
CA ASP A 72 -14.21 -17.36 -1.20
C ASP A 72 -12.71 -17.52 -1.51
N ILE A 73 -12.07 -16.48 -2.04
CA ILE A 73 -10.63 -16.42 -2.23
C ILE A 73 -10.05 -15.36 -1.29
N VAL A 74 -8.96 -15.68 -0.60
CA VAL A 74 -8.24 -14.77 0.29
C VAL A 74 -6.82 -14.56 -0.24
N LEU A 75 -6.43 -13.30 -0.48
CA LEU A 75 -5.13 -12.95 -1.06
C LEU A 75 -4.57 -11.65 -0.46
N PHE A 76 -3.28 -11.39 -0.63
CA PHE A 76 -2.64 -10.14 -0.20
C PHE A 76 -2.15 -9.32 -1.40
N GLY A 77 -2.71 -8.11 -1.56
CA GLY A 77 -2.50 -7.23 -2.71
C GLY A 77 -3.10 -7.80 -4.00
N ASP A 78 -3.86 -7.01 -4.76
CA ASP A 78 -4.57 -7.48 -5.95
C ASP A 78 -3.71 -7.48 -7.23
N ARG A 79 -2.60 -6.73 -7.27
CA ARG A 79 -1.78 -6.54 -8.49
C ARG A 79 -0.76 -7.63 -8.81
N ARG A 80 -0.57 -8.65 -7.97
CA ARG A 80 0.39 -9.72 -8.27
C ARG A 80 -0.07 -10.51 -9.50
N PRO A 81 0.82 -10.90 -10.45
CA PRO A 81 0.42 -11.61 -11.66
C PRO A 81 -0.44 -12.86 -11.39
N ILE A 82 -0.09 -13.62 -10.36
CA ILE A 82 -0.85 -14.80 -9.92
C ILE A 82 -2.24 -14.47 -9.37
N HIS A 83 -2.43 -13.29 -8.78
CA HIS A 83 -3.71 -12.84 -8.21
C HIS A 83 -4.64 -12.30 -9.30
N GLN A 84 -4.10 -11.64 -10.33
CA GLN A 84 -4.88 -11.12 -11.46
C GLN A 84 -5.64 -12.23 -12.19
N THR A 85 -5.01 -13.38 -12.43
CA THR A 85 -5.70 -14.55 -13.01
C THR A 85 -6.81 -15.08 -12.10
N ALA A 86 -6.57 -15.14 -10.79
CA ALA A 86 -7.57 -15.60 -9.84
C ALA A 86 -8.77 -14.64 -9.71
N LEU A 87 -8.52 -13.33 -9.75
CA LEU A 87 -9.54 -12.28 -9.71
C LEU A 87 -10.48 -12.37 -10.92
N ALA A 88 -9.93 -12.53 -12.13
CA ALA A 88 -10.73 -12.67 -13.35
C ALA A 88 -11.64 -13.91 -13.30
N LEU A 89 -11.09 -15.07 -12.92
CA LEU A 89 -11.87 -16.31 -12.77
C LEU A 89 -12.92 -16.22 -11.66
N ALA A 90 -12.61 -15.51 -10.57
CA ALA A 90 -13.54 -15.33 -9.47
C ALA A 90 -14.75 -14.48 -9.87
N GLN A 91 -14.52 -13.40 -10.64
CA GLN A 91 -15.58 -12.55 -11.16
C GLN A 91 -16.53 -13.32 -12.08
N GLU A 92 -15.99 -14.14 -13.00
CA GLU A 92 -16.79 -14.97 -13.91
C GLU A 92 -17.67 -16.00 -13.19
N ARG A 93 -17.20 -16.50 -12.03
CA ARG A 93 -17.85 -17.57 -11.25
C ARG A 93 -18.67 -17.08 -10.06
N GLY A 94 -18.74 -15.77 -9.81
CA GLY A 94 -19.41 -15.21 -8.64
C GLY A 94 -18.75 -15.60 -7.30
N ILE A 95 -17.44 -15.85 -7.31
CA ILE A 95 -16.66 -16.17 -6.11
C ILE A 95 -16.28 -14.88 -5.42
N THR A 96 -16.48 -14.82 -4.09
CA THR A 96 -16.13 -13.62 -3.32
C THR A 96 -14.62 -13.54 -3.13
N VAL A 97 -13.99 -12.44 -3.52
CA VAL A 97 -12.55 -12.25 -3.29
C VAL A 97 -12.33 -11.26 -2.16
N HIS A 98 -11.54 -11.66 -1.15
CA HIS A 98 -11.13 -10.85 -0.01
C HIS A 98 -9.65 -10.51 -0.16
N VAL A 99 -9.37 -9.22 -0.29
CA VAL A 99 -8.04 -8.69 -0.54
C VAL A 99 -7.55 -8.02 0.73
N PHE A 100 -6.49 -8.57 1.32
CA PHE A 100 -5.75 -7.94 2.40
C PHE A 100 -4.68 -7.02 1.83
N GLU A 101 -4.45 -5.90 2.49
CA GLU A 101 -3.31 -5.03 2.26
C GLU A 101 -2.91 -4.34 3.56
N GLU A 102 -1.76 -3.68 3.58
CA GLU A 102 -1.43 -2.75 4.63
C GLU A 102 -2.53 -1.69 4.81
N GLY A 103 -2.68 -1.18 6.03
CA GLY A 103 -3.71 -0.19 6.36
C GLY A 103 -3.60 1.09 5.55
N TYR A 104 -4.73 1.58 5.05
CA TYR A 104 -4.84 2.95 4.52
C TYR A 104 -4.58 3.98 5.61
N LEU A 105 -4.94 3.65 6.84
CA LEU A 105 -4.59 4.41 8.04
C LEU A 105 -3.42 3.73 8.74
N ARG A 106 -2.41 4.51 9.11
CA ARG A 106 -1.26 4.01 9.88
C ARG A 106 -0.99 4.91 11.07
N PRO A 107 -0.44 4.36 12.17
CA PRO A 107 -0.18 2.93 12.44
C PRO A 107 -1.44 2.16 12.89
N TYR A 108 -1.29 0.84 13.06
CA TYR A 108 -2.23 -0.08 13.76
C TYR A 108 -3.47 -0.58 13.01
N TRP A 109 -3.52 -0.43 11.69
CA TRP A 109 -4.62 -0.96 10.88
C TRP A 109 -4.10 -1.83 9.75
N ILE A 110 -4.90 -2.83 9.39
CA ILE A 110 -4.80 -3.58 8.14
C ILE A 110 -6.04 -3.28 7.30
N THR A 111 -5.88 -3.30 5.98
CA THR A 111 -7.00 -3.17 5.04
C THR A 111 -7.49 -4.57 4.66
N MET A 112 -8.81 -4.77 4.68
CA MET A 112 -9.49 -5.93 4.11
C MET A 112 -10.69 -5.44 3.32
N GLU A 113 -10.68 -5.66 2.01
CA GLU A 113 -11.76 -5.28 1.09
C GLU A 113 -12.21 -6.45 0.22
N ARG A 114 -13.40 -6.32 -0.38
CA ARG A 114 -13.89 -7.27 -1.37
C ARG A 114 -13.64 -6.76 -2.80
N GLY A 115 -13.25 -7.68 -3.68
CA GLY A 115 -13.02 -7.40 -5.10
C GLY A 115 -11.66 -6.75 -5.41
N GLY A 116 -11.28 -5.69 -4.70
CA GLY A 116 -10.02 -4.97 -4.97
C GLY A 116 -9.64 -3.97 -3.87
N VAL A 117 -8.41 -3.47 -3.92
CA VAL A 117 -7.86 -2.47 -2.99
C VAL A 117 -7.20 -1.32 -3.74
N ASN A 118 -6.88 -0.24 -3.04
CA ASN A 118 -6.29 0.99 -3.56
C ASN A 118 -7.14 1.55 -4.70
N LYS A 119 -6.59 1.69 -5.91
CA LYS A 119 -7.34 2.16 -7.08
C LYS A 119 -8.51 1.24 -7.47
N HIS A 120 -8.49 -0.03 -7.07
CA HIS A 120 -9.60 -0.96 -7.30
C HIS A 120 -10.56 -1.07 -6.12
N SER A 121 -10.42 -0.21 -5.09
CA SER A 121 -11.40 -0.10 -4.02
C SER A 121 -12.75 0.35 -4.57
N GLN A 122 -13.83 -0.16 -3.98
CA GLN A 122 -15.21 0.22 -4.30
C GLN A 122 -15.69 1.44 -3.49
N LEU A 123 -14.81 2.05 -2.69
CA LEU A 123 -15.13 3.26 -1.94
C LEU A 123 -15.55 4.39 -2.91
N PRO A 124 -16.72 5.05 -2.67
CA PRO A 124 -17.20 6.12 -3.55
C PRO A 124 -16.25 7.32 -3.60
N LYS A 125 -16.20 7.99 -4.75
CA LYS A 125 -15.39 9.20 -4.96
C LYS A 125 -16.17 10.50 -4.76
N ASP A 126 -17.23 10.44 -3.96
CA ASP A 126 -18.13 11.56 -3.70
C ASP A 126 -18.09 11.98 -2.22
N PRO A 127 -17.63 13.20 -1.91
CA PRO A 127 -17.63 13.75 -0.55
C PRO A 127 -19.00 13.73 0.14
N HIS A 128 -20.10 13.92 -0.59
CA HIS A 128 -21.44 13.96 -0.01
C HIS A 128 -21.86 12.59 0.51
N TRP A 129 -21.40 11.51 -0.14
CA TRP A 129 -21.65 10.16 0.32
C TRP A 129 -21.06 9.92 1.71
N TYR A 130 -19.83 10.37 1.97
CA TYR A 130 -19.20 10.22 3.28
C TYR A 130 -19.92 10.98 4.39
N ARG A 131 -20.42 12.19 4.09
CA ARG A 131 -21.21 12.98 5.05
C ARG A 131 -22.53 12.30 5.44
N GLN A 132 -23.11 11.49 4.55
CA GLN A 132 -24.30 10.70 4.84
C GLN A 132 -23.94 9.37 5.53
N ALA A 133 -22.92 8.69 5.01
CA ALA A 133 -22.50 7.36 5.47
C ALA A 133 -21.98 7.36 6.91
N VAL A 134 -21.35 8.44 7.35
CA VAL A 134 -20.83 8.54 8.73
C VAL A 134 -21.92 8.38 9.79
N ALA A 135 -23.16 8.78 9.51
CA ALA A 135 -24.28 8.61 10.44
C ALA A 135 -24.68 7.13 10.64
N GLN A 136 -24.37 6.28 9.66
CA GLN A 136 -24.64 4.84 9.70
C GLN A 136 -23.41 4.00 10.05
N ALA A 137 -22.21 4.58 9.92
CA ALA A 137 -20.98 3.94 10.33
C ALA A 137 -20.98 3.76 11.85
N SER A 138 -20.68 2.54 12.31
CA SER A 138 -20.52 2.33 13.75
C SER A 138 -19.36 3.21 14.26
N MET A 139 -19.54 3.79 15.44
CA MET A 139 -18.45 4.32 16.24
C MET A 139 -17.60 3.13 16.68
N GLY A 140 -16.77 2.60 15.79
CA GLY A 140 -15.84 1.54 16.12
C GLY A 140 -15.00 1.94 17.34
N ALA A 141 -14.68 0.97 18.19
CA ALA A 141 -13.77 1.20 19.30
C ALA A 141 -12.49 1.88 18.78
N GLU A 142 -11.96 2.84 19.53
CA GLU A 142 -10.67 3.45 19.21
C GLU A 142 -9.64 2.33 19.00
N GLY A 143 -8.90 2.41 17.89
CA GLY A 143 -7.94 1.38 17.53
C GLY A 143 -6.95 1.18 18.66
N ARG A 144 -6.75 -0.08 19.08
CA ARG A 144 -5.80 -0.40 20.13
C ARG A 144 -4.38 -0.31 19.57
N GLU A 145 -3.54 0.45 20.26
CA GLU A 145 -2.13 0.49 19.95
C GLU A 145 -1.45 -0.84 20.28
N PHE A 146 -0.42 -1.15 19.51
CA PHE A 146 0.45 -2.29 19.78
C PHE A 146 1.88 -1.96 19.36
N PRO A 147 2.90 -2.64 19.90
CA PRO A 147 4.28 -2.36 19.54
C PRO A 147 4.52 -2.56 18.03
N GLY A 148 4.77 -1.45 17.33
CA GLY A 148 5.27 -1.47 15.97
C GLY A 148 6.70 -2.00 15.97
N ASN A 149 6.94 -3.16 15.34
CA ASN A 149 8.28 -3.76 15.33
C ASN A 149 8.82 -3.89 13.91
N PHE A 150 9.43 -2.82 13.42
CA PHE A 150 10.10 -2.78 12.13
C PHE A 150 11.13 -3.90 11.97
N ARG A 151 11.89 -4.22 13.05
CA ARG A 151 12.87 -5.31 13.01
C ARG A 151 12.20 -6.66 12.75
N LEU A 152 11.02 -6.87 13.32
CA LEU A 152 10.25 -8.08 13.12
C LEU A 152 9.71 -8.19 11.68
N ARG A 153 9.23 -7.08 11.11
CA ARG A 153 8.88 -7.00 9.68
C ARG A 153 10.08 -7.36 8.79
N ALA A 154 11.22 -6.74 9.03
CA ALA A 154 12.45 -7.00 8.27
C ALA A 154 12.93 -8.45 8.43
N MET A 155 12.84 -9.01 9.63
CA MET A 155 13.18 -10.41 9.90
C MET A 155 12.26 -11.36 9.12
N HIS A 156 10.96 -11.10 9.11
CA HIS A 156 9.99 -11.91 8.37
C HIS A 156 10.22 -11.87 6.85
N ASP A 157 10.54 -10.69 6.32
CA ASP A 157 10.92 -10.49 4.93
C ASP A 157 12.17 -11.29 4.57
N VAL A 158 13.23 -11.20 5.38
CA VAL A 158 14.46 -12.00 5.24
C VAL A 158 14.16 -13.50 5.25
N PHE A 159 13.34 -13.98 6.18
CA PHE A 159 13.00 -15.41 6.24
C PHE A 159 12.19 -15.87 5.03
N TYR A 160 11.24 -15.05 4.55
CA TYR A 160 10.44 -15.37 3.37
C TYR A 160 11.33 -15.54 2.14
N HIS A 161 12.22 -14.58 1.90
CA HIS A 161 13.09 -14.57 0.73
C HIS A 161 14.32 -15.50 0.87
N ALA A 162 14.76 -15.81 2.09
CA ALA A 162 15.75 -16.87 2.30
C ALA A 162 15.18 -18.23 1.86
N GLY A 163 13.88 -18.47 2.13
CA GLY A 163 13.17 -19.63 1.58
C GLY A 163 13.22 -19.64 0.06
N ASP A 164 13.01 -18.50 -0.58
CA ASP A 164 12.97 -18.36 -2.05
C ASP A 164 14.28 -18.80 -2.75
N LEU A 165 15.41 -18.88 -2.04
CA LEU A 165 16.67 -19.44 -2.57
C LEU A 165 16.53 -20.90 -3.04
N LEU A 166 15.54 -21.63 -2.52
CA LEU A 166 15.23 -23.01 -2.92
C LEU A 166 14.22 -23.11 -4.07
N ASN A 167 13.65 -21.99 -4.54
CA ASN A 167 12.69 -21.98 -5.66
C ASN A 167 13.24 -22.56 -6.97
N PRO A 168 14.51 -22.34 -7.38
CA PRO A 168 15.04 -22.96 -8.60
C PRO A 168 14.96 -24.49 -8.61
N ILE A 169 14.82 -25.11 -7.44
CA ILE A 169 14.65 -26.56 -7.28
C ILE A 169 13.18 -26.89 -7.05
N ALA A 170 12.53 -26.24 -6.08
CA ALA A 170 11.19 -26.60 -5.61
C ALA A 170 10.03 -26.00 -6.44
N PHE A 171 10.25 -24.88 -7.11
CA PHE A 171 9.28 -24.10 -7.88
C PHE A 171 9.92 -23.50 -9.15
N ARG A 172 10.37 -24.37 -10.07
CA ARG A 172 11.09 -23.97 -11.29
C ARG A 172 10.35 -22.96 -12.19
N GLY A 173 9.01 -22.97 -12.17
CA GLY A 173 8.18 -22.02 -12.91
C GLY A 173 7.90 -20.70 -12.17
N TYR A 174 8.33 -20.56 -10.90
CA TYR A 174 8.09 -19.34 -10.14
C TYR A 174 8.99 -18.22 -10.63
N ARG A 175 8.36 -17.07 -10.91
CA ARG A 175 9.06 -15.83 -11.22
C ARG A 175 8.63 -14.80 -10.19
N HIS A 176 9.61 -14.11 -9.63
CA HIS A 176 9.40 -13.17 -8.54
C HIS A 176 8.70 -11.91 -9.05
N HIS A 177 7.68 -11.44 -8.33
CA HIS A 177 6.87 -10.29 -8.74
C HIS A 177 7.55 -8.94 -8.45
N ALA A 178 8.50 -8.89 -7.52
CA ALA A 178 9.22 -7.65 -7.24
C ALA A 178 10.20 -7.32 -8.39
N PRO A 179 10.37 -6.04 -8.74
CA PRO A 179 11.19 -5.60 -9.87
C PRO A 179 12.69 -5.86 -9.71
N VAL A 180 13.17 -6.14 -8.49
CA VAL A 180 14.56 -6.50 -8.21
C VAL A 180 14.62 -7.83 -7.49
N HIS A 181 15.61 -8.63 -7.88
CA HIS A 181 15.89 -9.91 -7.24
C HIS A 181 16.28 -9.69 -5.75
N PRO A 182 15.75 -10.48 -4.79
CA PRO A 182 15.95 -10.25 -3.36
C PRO A 182 17.43 -10.14 -2.94
N ILE A 183 18.30 -10.97 -3.52
CA ILE A 183 19.75 -10.94 -3.27
C ILE A 183 20.36 -9.56 -3.56
N ARG A 184 19.95 -8.93 -4.67
CA ARG A 184 20.47 -7.60 -5.03
C ARG A 184 19.99 -6.57 -4.03
N GLU A 185 18.72 -6.60 -3.64
CA GLU A 185 18.17 -5.72 -2.60
C GLU A 185 18.89 -5.90 -1.25
N TYR A 186 19.13 -7.14 -0.81
CA TYR A 186 19.89 -7.43 0.42
C TYR A 186 21.33 -6.95 0.36
N TYR A 187 22.02 -7.07 -0.78
CA TYR A 187 23.38 -6.54 -0.95
C TYR A 187 23.43 -5.05 -0.63
N TRP A 188 22.45 -4.28 -1.08
CA TRP A 188 22.39 -2.84 -0.81
C TRP A 188 22.06 -2.51 0.64
N TYR A 189 21.14 -3.25 1.27
CA TYR A 189 20.92 -3.14 2.72
C TYR A 189 22.20 -3.44 3.52
N ILE A 190 22.92 -4.52 3.21
CA ILE A 190 24.18 -4.89 3.90
C ILE A 190 25.23 -3.80 3.72
N ARG A 191 25.41 -3.30 2.49
CA ARG A 191 26.34 -2.21 2.18
C ARG A 191 26.00 -0.92 2.92
N ARG A 192 24.70 -0.63 3.10
CA ARG A 192 24.20 0.57 3.79
C ARG A 192 24.28 0.44 5.32
N PHE A 193 24.08 -0.77 5.86
CA PHE A 193 23.98 -1.08 7.29
C PHE A 193 25.01 -0.37 8.19
N PRO A 194 26.34 -0.38 7.90
CA PRO A 194 27.32 0.26 8.78
C PRO A 194 27.15 1.78 8.89
N ARG A 195 26.47 2.42 7.92
CA ARG A 195 26.30 3.88 7.87
C ARG A 195 24.96 4.37 8.43
N ILE A 196 23.98 3.48 8.59
CA ILE A 196 22.60 3.81 8.99
C ILE A 196 22.56 4.60 10.29
N LYS A 197 23.19 4.10 11.37
CA LYS A 197 23.14 4.77 12.69
C LYS A 197 23.68 6.20 12.66
N LYS A 198 24.82 6.39 11.97
CA LYS A 198 25.46 7.71 11.83
C LYS A 198 24.58 8.65 11.01
N ARG A 199 24.03 8.16 9.89
CA ARG A 199 23.14 8.94 9.01
C ARG A 199 21.84 9.30 9.71
N LEU A 200 21.20 8.36 10.39
CA LEU A 200 19.99 8.58 11.18
C LEU A 200 20.18 9.70 12.21
N LYS A 201 21.26 9.65 13.01
CA LYS A 201 21.54 10.69 14.00
C LYS A 201 21.78 12.06 13.33
N LYS A 202 22.55 12.08 12.24
CA LYS A 202 22.83 13.32 11.49
C LYS A 202 21.54 13.94 10.95
N ASP A 203 20.73 13.15 10.27
CA ASP A 203 19.54 13.65 9.59
C ASP A 203 18.46 14.04 10.61
N LEU A 204 18.31 13.32 11.73
CA LEU A 204 17.42 13.74 12.83
C LEU A 204 17.78 15.14 13.34
N VAL A 205 19.06 15.37 13.70
CA VAL A 205 19.52 16.70 14.14
C VAL A 205 19.26 17.75 13.06
N ALA A 206 19.61 17.44 11.80
CA ALA A 206 19.41 18.37 10.69
C ALA A 206 17.93 18.69 10.42
N THR A 207 17.00 17.75 10.61
CA THR A 207 15.56 18.02 10.51
C THR A 207 15.07 18.94 11.63
N TYR A 208 15.52 18.73 12.87
CA TYR A 208 15.17 19.63 13.99
C TYR A 208 15.73 21.05 13.77
N ASP A 209 17.00 21.16 13.37
CA ASP A 209 17.65 22.44 13.10
C ASP A 209 16.99 23.20 11.95
N PHE A 210 16.52 22.49 10.92
CA PHE A 210 15.79 23.09 9.80
C PHE A 210 14.42 23.61 10.25
N VAL A 211 13.61 22.78 10.92
CA VAL A 211 12.28 23.18 11.41
C VAL A 211 12.37 24.36 12.37
N ARG A 212 13.40 24.40 13.22
CA ARG A 212 13.64 25.51 14.15
C ARG A 212 13.94 26.85 13.45
N GLN A 213 14.39 26.84 12.20
CA GLN A 213 14.60 28.08 11.43
C GLN A 213 13.27 28.75 11.04
N GLY A 214 12.13 28.05 11.12
CA GLY A 214 10.81 28.62 10.83
C GLY A 214 10.60 29.01 9.37
N LYS A 215 11.38 28.43 8.45
CA LYS A 215 11.23 28.64 7.01
C LYS A 215 9.96 27.95 6.52
N PRO A 216 9.13 28.57 5.67
CA PRO A 216 7.98 27.90 5.06
C PRO A 216 8.47 26.81 4.09
N TYR A 217 7.85 25.64 4.11
CA TYR A 217 8.22 24.55 3.20
C TYR A 217 7.09 23.59 2.88
N PHE A 218 7.18 22.98 1.69
CA PHE A 218 6.40 21.79 1.34
C PHE A 218 7.21 20.52 1.59
N LEU A 219 6.51 19.45 1.93
CA LEU A 219 7.10 18.12 2.10
C LEU A 219 6.83 17.23 0.87
N LEU A 220 7.88 16.59 0.40
CA LEU A 220 7.88 15.62 -0.69
C LEU A 220 8.35 14.25 -0.17
N PRO A 221 7.45 13.41 0.38
CA PRO A 221 7.78 12.07 0.80
C PRO A 221 7.96 11.16 -0.42
N LEU A 222 9.15 10.57 -0.53
CA LEU A 222 9.44 9.56 -1.54
C LEU A 222 8.85 8.20 -1.15
N GLN A 223 8.50 7.40 -2.15
CA GLN A 223 7.98 6.04 -2.03
C GLN A 223 9.01 5.03 -2.56
N LEU A 224 8.83 3.75 -2.22
CA LEU A 224 9.72 2.68 -2.68
C LEU A 224 9.61 2.52 -4.20
N TYR A 225 10.73 2.40 -4.91
CA TYR A 225 10.72 2.21 -6.36
C TYR A 225 9.94 0.94 -6.81
N SER A 226 9.80 -0.05 -5.93
CA SER A 226 9.07 -1.30 -6.16
C SER A 226 7.60 -1.25 -5.77
N ASP A 227 7.11 -0.10 -5.29
CA ASP A 227 5.73 0.04 -4.84
C ASP A 227 4.76 -0.14 -6.01
N SER A 228 3.80 -1.06 -5.84
CA SER A 228 2.69 -1.26 -6.78
C SER A 228 1.87 0.01 -7.00
N GLN A 229 1.84 0.90 -6.00
CA GLN A 229 1.19 2.19 -6.08
C GLN A 229 1.84 3.12 -7.13
N ILE A 230 3.15 3.03 -7.35
CA ILE A 230 3.81 3.78 -8.43
C ILE A 230 3.64 3.05 -9.75
N THR A 231 4.02 1.76 -9.78
CA THR A 231 4.13 0.98 -11.03
C THR A 231 2.80 0.66 -11.69
N CYS A 232 1.69 0.64 -10.95
CA CYS A 232 0.37 0.30 -11.46
C CYS A 232 -0.69 1.40 -11.29
N HIS A 233 -0.50 2.30 -10.33
CA HIS A 233 -1.54 3.25 -9.90
C HIS A 233 -1.15 4.72 -10.04
N SER A 234 -0.05 5.02 -10.75
CA SER A 234 0.37 6.39 -11.07
C SER A 234 0.63 6.55 -12.57
N SER A 235 0.62 7.79 -13.07
CA SER A 235 1.07 8.13 -14.42
C SER A 235 2.59 8.25 -14.53
N PHE A 236 3.31 8.25 -13.40
CA PHE A 236 4.76 8.33 -13.37
C PHE A 236 5.36 6.97 -13.70
N CYS A 237 6.39 6.97 -14.55
CA CYS A 237 7.17 5.78 -14.87
C CYS A 237 7.98 5.31 -13.66
N ASP A 238 8.52 6.25 -12.88
CA ASP A 238 9.32 5.98 -11.69
C ASP A 238 9.40 7.20 -10.76
N MET A 239 10.13 7.05 -9.65
CA MET A 239 10.38 8.14 -8.70
C MET A 239 11.27 9.26 -9.25
N TYR A 240 12.10 9.01 -10.26
CA TYR A 240 12.93 10.06 -10.87
C TYR A 240 12.07 11.03 -11.67
N GLU A 241 11.07 10.53 -12.40
CA GLU A 241 10.11 11.37 -13.11
C GLU A 241 9.27 12.23 -12.13
N PHE A 242 8.82 11.64 -11.03
CA PHE A 242 8.10 12.37 -9.98
C PHE A 242 8.95 13.49 -9.35
N ILE A 243 10.20 13.17 -8.98
CA ILE A 243 11.15 14.16 -8.45
C ILE A 243 11.39 15.25 -9.50
N THR A 244 11.58 14.88 -10.76
CA THR A 244 11.85 15.84 -11.86
C THR A 244 10.69 16.79 -12.05
N THR A 245 9.47 16.26 -12.15
CA THR A 245 8.24 17.03 -12.32
C THR A 245 8.06 18.01 -11.16
N THR A 246 8.24 17.53 -9.92
CA THR A 246 8.04 18.34 -8.73
C THR A 246 9.08 19.44 -8.58
N LEU A 247 10.37 19.13 -8.73
CA LEU A 247 11.44 20.12 -8.60
C LEU A 247 11.37 21.17 -9.72
N THR A 248 11.02 20.78 -10.94
CA THR A 248 10.88 21.70 -12.07
C THR A 248 9.72 22.68 -11.88
N SER A 249 8.57 22.16 -11.43
CA SER A 249 7.41 22.99 -11.07
C SER A 249 7.75 23.95 -9.93
N PHE A 250 8.35 23.44 -8.85
CA PHE A 250 8.75 24.24 -7.68
C PHE A 250 9.77 25.33 -8.04
N ALA A 251 10.74 25.04 -8.90
CA ALA A 251 11.73 26.02 -9.37
C ALA A 251 11.09 27.19 -10.12
N SER A 252 10.04 26.90 -10.89
CA SER A 252 9.40 27.87 -11.78
C SER A 252 8.32 28.69 -11.07
N HIS A 253 7.63 28.08 -10.10
CA HIS A 253 6.40 28.65 -9.52
C HIS A 253 6.49 28.90 -8.02
N GLY A 254 7.33 28.20 -7.25
CA GLY A 254 7.38 28.35 -5.80
C GLY A 254 8.04 29.67 -5.37
N ASP A 255 7.38 30.40 -4.46
CA ASP A 255 7.84 31.67 -3.89
C ASP A 255 9.30 31.64 -3.40
N ARG A 256 10.02 32.76 -3.52
CA ARG A 256 11.49 32.82 -3.30
C ARG A 256 11.95 32.35 -1.92
N ASP A 257 11.14 32.60 -0.89
CA ASP A 257 11.44 32.22 0.50
C ASP A 257 10.90 30.81 0.86
N LEU A 258 10.15 30.18 -0.05
CA LEU A 258 9.61 28.84 0.11
C LEU A 258 10.70 27.80 -0.09
N HIS A 259 10.71 26.79 0.77
CA HIS A 259 11.62 25.65 0.71
C HIS A 259 10.89 24.36 0.30
N LEU A 260 11.65 23.37 -0.17
CA LEU A 260 11.14 22.04 -0.48
C LEU A 260 11.95 20.99 0.28
N VAL A 261 11.28 20.18 1.08
CA VAL A 261 11.90 19.08 1.83
C VAL A 261 11.60 17.77 1.12
N VAL A 262 12.61 17.11 0.58
CA VAL A 262 12.54 15.78 0.00
C VAL A 262 12.93 14.75 1.06
N LYS A 263 11.99 13.86 1.40
CA LYS A 263 12.18 12.87 2.47
C LYS A 263 12.18 11.47 1.89
N ASN A 264 13.27 10.73 2.04
CA ASN A 264 13.38 9.37 1.53
C ASN A 264 12.49 8.38 2.31
N HIS A 265 12.13 7.27 1.66
CA HIS A 265 11.38 6.21 2.30
C HIS A 265 12.28 5.43 3.30
N PRO A 266 11.83 5.14 4.53
CA PRO A 266 12.68 4.48 5.54
C PRO A 266 13.08 3.04 5.19
N LEU A 267 12.29 2.38 4.33
CA LEU A 267 12.58 1.05 3.78
C LEU A 267 13.36 1.11 2.46
N ASP A 268 13.85 2.28 2.02
CA ASP A 268 14.65 2.31 0.80
C ASP A 268 16.02 1.64 1.06
N PRO A 269 16.44 0.64 0.26
CA PRO A 269 17.72 -0.05 0.44
C PRO A 269 18.94 0.82 0.09
N GLY A 270 18.74 1.99 -0.52
CA GLY A 270 19.80 2.87 -1.04
C GLY A 270 20.32 2.43 -2.40
N MET A 271 19.50 1.69 -3.17
CA MET A 271 19.83 1.26 -4.53
C MET A 271 19.83 2.42 -5.50
N GLN A 272 18.86 3.32 -5.33
CA GLN A 272 18.70 4.50 -6.16
C GLN A 272 19.42 5.67 -5.50
N ALA A 273 20.19 6.41 -6.30
CA ALA A 273 20.97 7.55 -5.85
C ALA A 273 20.11 8.82 -5.76
N TYR A 274 18.96 8.77 -5.07
CA TYR A 274 18.01 9.89 -5.00
C TYR A 274 18.63 11.15 -4.40
N GLU A 275 19.47 11.03 -3.36
CA GLU A 275 20.16 12.18 -2.76
C GLU A 275 21.01 12.93 -3.80
N THR A 276 21.85 12.20 -4.54
CA THR A 276 22.69 12.75 -5.59
C THR A 276 21.85 13.34 -6.71
N PHE A 277 20.81 12.62 -7.16
CA PHE A 277 19.93 13.07 -8.23
C PHE A 277 19.19 14.37 -7.87
N VAL A 278 18.62 14.46 -6.66
CA VAL A 278 17.95 15.66 -6.14
C VAL A 278 18.93 16.82 -6.07
N ALA A 279 20.15 16.60 -5.55
CA ALA A 279 21.16 17.65 -5.45
C ALA A 279 21.60 18.17 -6.84
N GLU A 280 21.87 17.28 -7.79
CA GLU A 280 22.26 17.65 -9.16
C GLU A 280 21.14 18.37 -9.89
N LEU A 281 19.90 17.89 -9.78
CA LEU A 281 18.75 18.53 -10.42
C LEU A 281 18.45 19.90 -9.80
N ALA A 282 18.47 20.02 -8.47
CA ALA A 282 18.27 21.30 -7.80
C ALA A 282 19.37 22.33 -8.15
N ALA A 283 20.62 21.88 -8.33
CA ALA A 283 21.70 22.73 -8.81
C ALA A 283 21.47 23.20 -10.25
N LYS A 284 21.07 22.29 -11.16
CA LYS A 284 20.72 22.62 -12.55
C LYS A 284 19.57 23.64 -12.65
N LEU A 285 18.60 23.53 -11.75
CA LEU A 285 17.45 24.42 -11.67
C LEU A 285 17.72 25.72 -10.87
N GLY A 286 18.92 25.91 -10.31
CA GLY A 286 19.26 27.11 -9.54
C GLY A 286 18.62 27.21 -8.14
N ILE A 287 18.01 26.13 -7.64
CA ILE A 287 17.25 26.09 -6.38
C ILE A 287 17.90 25.23 -5.29
N ALA A 288 19.17 24.84 -5.46
CA ALA A 288 19.89 24.00 -4.48
C ALA A 288 19.86 24.54 -3.04
N HIS A 289 19.83 25.87 -2.85
CA HIS A 289 19.75 26.51 -1.54
C HIS A 289 18.35 26.42 -0.88
N ARG A 290 17.33 26.04 -1.66
CA ARG A 290 15.93 25.91 -1.22
C ARG A 290 15.46 24.46 -1.06
N VAL A 291 16.21 23.49 -1.57
CA VAL A 291 15.85 22.07 -1.55
C VAL A 291 16.68 21.33 -0.49
N HIS A 292 16.00 20.61 0.40
CA HIS A 292 16.62 19.87 1.50
C HIS A 292 16.29 18.39 1.36
N TYR A 293 17.31 17.53 1.29
CA TYR A 293 17.11 16.08 1.23
C TYR A 293 17.45 15.42 2.56
N TYR A 294 16.54 14.59 3.05
CA TYR A 294 16.71 13.81 4.26
C TYR A 294 16.51 12.33 3.96
N ASP A 295 17.54 11.52 4.22
CA ASP A 295 17.51 10.09 3.99
C ASP A 295 16.78 9.37 5.15
N TYR A 296 16.98 9.89 6.35
CA TYR A 296 16.16 9.61 7.53
C TYR A 296 15.65 10.92 8.11
N GLY A 297 14.75 10.89 9.09
CA GLY A 297 14.27 12.11 9.73
C GLY A 297 12.92 11.90 10.38
N ASP A 298 12.57 12.80 11.29
CA ASP A 298 11.28 12.76 11.97
C ASP A 298 10.18 13.21 10.99
N LEU A 299 9.39 12.24 10.52
CA LEU A 299 8.31 12.51 9.57
C LEU A 299 7.22 13.39 10.20
N LEU A 300 6.88 13.14 11.47
CA LEU A 300 5.78 13.84 12.12
C LEU A 300 6.15 15.29 12.33
N LEU A 301 7.36 15.55 12.84
CA LEU A 301 7.89 16.91 12.97
C LEU A 301 7.85 17.66 11.62
N LEU A 302 8.30 17.01 10.54
CA LEU A 302 8.29 17.62 9.22
C LEU A 302 6.86 17.87 8.68
N LEU A 303 5.91 17.00 8.99
CA LEU A 303 4.52 17.20 8.59
C LEU A 303 3.87 18.35 9.37
N GLU A 304 4.01 18.34 10.70
CA GLU A 304 3.43 19.33 11.62
C GLU A 304 3.81 20.77 11.25
N HIS A 305 5.03 20.98 10.76
CA HIS A 305 5.57 22.30 10.43
C HIS A 305 5.57 22.62 8.93
N SER A 306 5.04 21.76 8.06
CA SER A 306 4.93 22.02 6.62
C SER A 306 3.74 22.92 6.27
N GLU A 307 3.84 23.63 5.13
CA GLU A 307 2.75 24.37 4.48
C GLU A 307 1.81 23.44 3.70
N GLY A 308 2.32 22.30 3.26
CA GLY A 308 1.56 21.29 2.54
C GLY A 308 2.41 20.12 2.10
N VAL A 309 1.76 19.08 1.58
CA VAL A 309 2.41 17.84 1.14
C VAL A 309 2.06 17.55 -0.31
N VAL A 310 3.09 17.29 -1.12
CA VAL A 310 2.92 16.77 -2.48
C VAL A 310 3.30 15.29 -2.47
N THR A 311 2.39 14.41 -2.87
CA THR A 311 2.63 12.97 -2.89
C THR A 311 2.01 12.34 -4.14
N ILE A 312 2.43 11.13 -4.49
CA ILE A 312 1.76 10.38 -5.55
C ILE A 312 0.46 9.80 -4.96
N ASN A 313 0.60 8.85 -4.04
CA ASN A 313 -0.51 8.15 -3.40
C ASN A 313 -0.11 7.54 -2.04
N SER A 314 0.95 8.05 -1.42
CA SER A 314 1.47 7.52 -0.16
C SER A 314 0.45 7.63 0.98
N THR A 315 0.48 6.70 1.94
CA THR A 315 -0.25 6.84 3.21
C THR A 315 0.22 8.06 4.01
N VAL A 316 1.39 8.64 3.69
CA VAL A 316 1.81 9.94 4.28
C VAL A 316 0.78 11.04 3.99
N GLY A 317 0.05 10.98 2.87
CA GLY A 317 -1.07 11.88 2.60
C GLY A 317 -2.13 11.82 3.70
N THR A 318 -2.51 10.63 4.17
CA THR A 318 -3.46 10.48 5.29
C THR A 318 -2.93 11.02 6.62
N TRP A 319 -1.61 11.00 6.82
CA TRP A 319 -0.98 11.57 8.01
C TRP A 319 -1.05 13.11 7.96
N ALA A 320 -0.79 13.68 6.78
CA ALA A 320 -0.93 15.11 6.53
C ALA A 320 -2.39 15.58 6.73
N LEU A 321 -3.37 14.86 6.19
CA LEU A 321 -4.79 15.13 6.40
C LEU A 321 -5.19 15.07 7.87
N ASN A 322 -4.63 14.12 8.63
CA ASN A 322 -4.88 14.01 10.08
C ASN A 322 -4.30 15.19 10.88
N LEU A 323 -3.33 15.91 10.33
CA LEU A 323 -2.74 17.13 10.87
C LEU A 323 -3.38 18.40 10.27
N GLY A 324 -4.42 18.27 9.45
CA GLY A 324 -5.09 19.39 8.77
C GLY A 324 -4.22 20.07 7.71
N LYS A 325 -3.19 19.39 7.20
CA LYS A 325 -2.27 19.95 6.20
C LYS A 325 -2.85 19.83 4.79
N PRO A 326 -2.70 20.86 3.94
CA PRO A 326 -2.96 20.76 2.51
C PRO A 326 -2.23 19.57 1.88
N VAL A 327 -2.92 18.80 1.04
CA VAL A 327 -2.34 17.65 0.34
C VAL A 327 -2.68 17.71 -1.13
N LEU A 328 -1.65 17.67 -1.97
CA LEU A 328 -1.80 17.42 -3.40
C LEU A 328 -1.35 15.99 -3.70
N ALA A 329 -2.31 15.16 -4.12
CA ALA A 329 -2.04 13.82 -4.62
C ALA A 329 -1.95 13.85 -6.15
N LEU A 330 -0.80 13.45 -6.71
CA LEU A 330 -0.56 13.42 -8.15
C LEU A 330 -0.98 12.10 -8.81
N ALA A 331 -1.60 11.20 -8.06
CA ALA A 331 -2.27 10.01 -8.54
C ALA A 331 -3.65 9.90 -7.87
N ASP A 332 -4.25 8.71 -7.89
CA ASP A 332 -5.62 8.49 -7.42
C ASP A 332 -5.68 7.55 -6.19
N PRO A 333 -5.14 7.97 -5.01
CA PRO A 333 -5.33 7.22 -3.78
C PRO A 333 -6.79 7.25 -3.32
N VAL A 334 -7.18 6.33 -2.42
CA VAL A 334 -8.56 6.25 -1.88
C VAL A 334 -9.04 7.54 -1.19
N TYR A 335 -8.12 8.37 -0.68
CA TYR A 335 -8.42 9.65 -0.04
C TYR A 335 -8.43 10.85 -1.01
N HIS A 336 -8.18 10.63 -2.30
CA HIS A 336 -8.30 11.69 -3.32
C HIS A 336 -9.77 11.98 -3.57
N LEU A 337 -10.24 13.08 -2.98
CA LEU A 337 -11.63 13.54 -2.96
C LEU A 337 -11.62 15.08 -2.97
N PRO A 338 -12.56 15.73 -3.67
CA PRO A 338 -12.79 17.16 -3.55
C PRO A 338 -13.00 17.55 -2.08
N GLY A 339 -12.26 18.55 -1.62
CA GLY A 339 -12.28 19.00 -0.22
C GLY A 339 -11.42 18.19 0.76
N LEU A 340 -10.81 17.07 0.36
CA LEU A 340 -9.75 16.43 1.16
C LEU A 340 -8.38 16.68 0.58
N THR A 341 -8.22 16.46 -0.73
CA THR A 341 -6.99 16.75 -1.45
C THR A 341 -7.23 17.87 -2.43
N SER A 342 -6.20 18.67 -2.68
CA SER A 342 -6.21 19.70 -3.70
C SER A 342 -6.49 19.10 -5.07
N GLU A 343 -7.39 19.73 -5.81
CA GLU A 343 -7.61 19.48 -7.24
C GLU A 343 -6.81 20.46 -8.12
N MET A 344 -6.02 21.33 -7.50
CA MET A 344 -5.25 22.33 -8.22
C MET A 344 -4.09 21.70 -8.99
N PRO A 345 -3.71 22.28 -10.14
CA PRO A 345 -2.43 21.98 -10.76
C PRO A 345 -1.27 22.23 -9.79
N LEU A 346 -0.25 21.37 -9.86
CA LEU A 346 0.95 21.45 -9.03
C LEU A 346 1.58 22.84 -8.98
N ASP A 347 1.61 23.53 -10.12
CA ASP A 347 2.19 24.87 -10.27
C ASP A 347 1.49 25.93 -9.39
N LEU A 348 0.18 25.81 -9.18
CA LEU A 348 -0.60 26.75 -8.36
C LEU A 348 -0.55 26.40 -6.87
N PHE A 349 -0.44 25.11 -6.56
CA PHE A 349 -0.50 24.61 -5.19
C PHE A 349 0.62 25.17 -4.30
N TRP A 350 1.78 25.50 -4.86
CA TRP A 350 2.92 26.03 -4.08
C TRP A 350 2.62 27.33 -3.34
N ASN A 351 1.77 28.20 -3.90
CA ASN A 351 1.54 29.55 -3.38
C ASN A 351 0.11 29.75 -2.85
N ALA A 352 -0.80 28.83 -3.17
CA ALA A 352 -2.18 28.88 -2.72
C ALA A 352 -2.69 27.48 -2.32
N PRO A 353 -2.04 26.78 -1.37
CA PRO A 353 -2.48 25.46 -0.95
C PRO A 353 -3.83 25.55 -0.24
N ASP A 354 -4.79 24.73 -0.65
CA ASP A 354 -6.11 24.62 -0.03
C ASP A 354 -6.10 23.61 1.12
N ALA A 355 -6.61 24.04 2.27
CA ALA A 355 -6.71 23.20 3.46
C ALA A 355 -7.82 22.13 3.29
N PRO A 356 -7.63 20.92 3.83
CA PRO A 356 -8.66 19.90 3.83
C PRO A 356 -9.84 20.32 4.72
N ASP A 357 -11.05 19.93 4.33
CA ASP A 357 -12.25 20.06 5.15
C ASP A 357 -12.16 19.10 6.35
N PRO A 358 -12.12 19.62 7.59
CA PRO A 358 -11.93 18.79 8.78
C PRO A 358 -13.15 17.90 9.09
N GLU A 359 -14.36 18.33 8.76
CA GLU A 359 -15.57 17.54 8.96
C GLU A 359 -15.63 16.39 7.95
N LEU A 360 -15.30 16.67 6.69
CA LEU A 360 -15.21 15.65 5.65
C LEU A 360 -14.12 14.63 5.99
N TRP A 361 -12.95 15.08 6.47
CA TRP A 361 -11.87 14.16 6.88
C TRP A 361 -12.32 13.25 8.02
N SER A 362 -12.98 13.81 9.04
CA SER A 362 -13.54 13.04 10.15
C SER A 362 -14.55 11.99 9.66
N ALA A 363 -15.46 12.39 8.76
CA ALA A 363 -16.44 11.48 8.17
C ALA A 363 -15.78 10.37 7.34
N PHE A 364 -14.89 10.75 6.42
CA PHE A 364 -14.11 9.83 5.59
C PHE A 364 -13.36 8.81 6.44
N LYS A 365 -12.59 9.27 7.44
CA LYS A 365 -11.79 8.40 8.31
C LYS A 365 -12.66 7.38 9.06
N ARG A 366 -13.81 7.80 9.61
CA ARG A 366 -14.74 6.91 10.34
C ARG A 366 -15.36 5.86 9.43
N VAL A 367 -15.84 6.28 8.26
CA VAL A 367 -16.38 5.35 7.26
C VAL A 367 -15.31 4.38 6.79
N LEU A 368 -14.09 4.86 6.53
CA LEU A 368 -12.96 4.03 6.12
C LEU A 368 -12.65 2.96 7.16
N ILE A 369 -12.61 3.32 8.45
CA ILE A 369 -12.39 2.39 9.56
C ILE A 369 -13.50 1.34 9.62
N HIS A 370 -14.76 1.78 9.57
CA HIS A 370 -15.91 0.89 9.64
C HIS A 370 -15.94 -0.13 8.49
N THR A 371 -15.62 0.32 7.28
CA THR A 371 -15.80 -0.45 6.04
C THR A 371 -14.64 -1.36 5.70
N THR A 372 -13.40 -0.86 5.80
CA THR A 372 -12.23 -1.51 5.19
C THR A 372 -11.14 -1.84 6.21
N GLN A 373 -11.04 -1.09 7.32
CA GLN A 373 -9.92 -1.25 8.24
C GLN A 373 -10.23 -2.24 9.36
N ILE A 374 -9.24 -3.03 9.75
CA ILE A 374 -9.26 -3.90 10.92
C ILE A 374 -8.10 -3.49 11.82
N ASN A 375 -8.35 -3.27 13.11
CA ASN A 375 -7.30 -2.93 14.06
C ASN A 375 -6.38 -4.13 14.25
N GLY A 376 -5.08 -3.94 13.99
CA GLY A 376 -4.07 -4.98 14.11
C GLY A 376 -2.95 -4.81 13.09
N GLY A 377 -2.15 -5.85 12.93
CA GLY A 377 -0.98 -5.84 12.05
C GLY A 377 -0.50 -7.24 11.70
N PHE A 378 0.26 -7.35 10.60
CA PHE A 378 0.65 -8.64 10.05
C PHE A 378 1.87 -9.31 10.71
N TYR A 379 2.68 -8.56 11.45
CA TYR A 379 4.03 -8.99 11.79
C TYR A 379 4.20 -9.41 13.26
N CYS A 380 3.72 -8.60 14.21
CA CYS A 380 3.87 -8.93 15.62
C CYS A 380 2.66 -9.71 16.15
N ARG A 381 2.90 -10.58 17.14
CA ARG A 381 1.86 -11.44 17.70
C ARG A 381 0.67 -10.66 18.25
N ALA A 382 0.94 -9.60 19.01
CA ALA A 382 -0.10 -8.70 19.53
C ALA A 382 -0.96 -8.08 18.41
N GLY A 383 -0.33 -7.59 17.34
CA GLY A 383 -1.05 -7.03 16.20
C GLY A 383 -1.87 -8.08 15.44
N MET A 384 -1.35 -9.30 15.28
CA MET A 384 -2.08 -10.38 14.62
C MET A 384 -3.28 -10.83 15.45
N ASP A 385 -3.11 -11.03 16.76
CA ASP A 385 -4.20 -11.48 17.64
C ASP A 385 -5.34 -10.45 17.71
N LEU A 386 -5.05 -9.14 17.60
CA LEU A 386 -6.09 -8.09 17.49
C LEU A 386 -6.91 -8.20 16.19
N ALA A 387 -6.26 -8.55 15.07
CA ALA A 387 -6.91 -8.57 13.77
C ALA A 387 -7.65 -9.88 13.46
N LEU A 388 -7.17 -11.02 13.96
CA LEU A 388 -7.59 -12.34 13.49
C LEU A 388 -9.09 -12.59 13.67
N ASP A 389 -9.64 -12.34 14.86
CA ASP A 389 -11.05 -12.65 15.13
C ASP A 389 -11.98 -11.73 14.32
N THR A 390 -11.67 -10.43 14.27
CA THR A 390 -12.40 -9.46 13.43
C THR A 390 -12.33 -9.81 11.95
N ALA A 391 -11.16 -10.26 11.46
CA ALA A 391 -10.99 -10.68 10.07
C ALA A 391 -11.84 -11.90 9.74
N VAL A 392 -11.89 -12.88 10.63
CA VAL A 392 -12.74 -14.08 10.46
C VAL A 392 -14.20 -13.72 10.43
N ASP A 393 -14.67 -12.87 11.36
CA ASP A 393 -16.05 -12.44 11.38
C ASP A 393 -16.42 -11.72 10.07
N ARG A 394 -15.56 -10.84 9.55
CA ARG A 394 -15.76 -10.17 8.25
C ARG A 394 -15.74 -11.12 7.04
N LEU A 395 -14.87 -12.13 7.05
CA LEU A 395 -14.81 -13.14 5.98
C LEU A 395 -16.11 -13.97 5.92
N GLU A 396 -16.74 -14.20 7.06
CA GLU A 396 -17.97 -14.99 7.16
C GLU A 396 -19.23 -14.22 6.76
N LEU A 397 -19.21 -12.89 6.75
CA LEU A 397 -20.37 -12.07 6.36
C LEU A 397 -20.89 -12.39 4.95
N VAL A 398 -22.20 -12.26 4.76
CA VAL A 398 -22.83 -12.33 3.43
C VAL A 398 -22.52 -11.05 2.66
N GLN A 399 -22.72 -9.89 3.28
CA GLN A 399 -22.36 -8.57 2.77
C GLN A 399 -21.28 -7.95 3.66
N SER A 400 -20.26 -7.35 3.06
CA SER A 400 -19.28 -6.54 3.76
C SER A 400 -19.92 -5.24 4.28
N PRO A 401 -19.34 -4.60 5.31
CA PRO A 401 -19.88 -3.33 5.79
C PRO A 401 -19.90 -2.23 4.71
N LEU A 402 -18.98 -2.29 3.73
CA LEU A 402 -19.04 -1.39 2.57
C LEU A 402 -20.26 -1.69 1.70
N GLU A 403 -20.48 -2.95 1.31
CA GLU A 403 -21.64 -3.36 0.51
C GLU A 403 -22.96 -2.98 1.19
N GLU A 404 -23.05 -3.11 2.52
CA GLU A 404 -24.22 -2.67 3.29
C GLU A 404 -24.47 -1.16 3.17
N LEU A 405 -23.44 -0.33 3.30
CA LEU A 405 -23.56 1.13 3.16
C LEU A 405 -23.90 1.54 1.73
N LEU A 406 -23.28 0.90 0.73
CA LEU A 406 -23.56 1.14 -0.69
C LEU A 406 -25.02 0.80 -1.06
N CYS A 407 -25.64 -0.18 -0.39
CA CYS A 407 -27.04 -0.53 -0.61
C CYS A 407 -28.03 0.45 0.04
N ARG A 408 -27.63 1.13 1.12
CA ARG A 408 -28.53 1.99 1.93
C ARG A 408 -28.50 3.46 1.54
N ILE A 409 -27.45 3.90 0.85
CA ILE A 409 -27.22 5.29 0.51
C ILE A 409 -27.19 5.38 -1.00
N ASP A 410 -28.11 6.14 -1.57
CA ASP A 410 -28.14 6.36 -3.02
C ASP A 410 -26.85 7.06 -3.45
N ILE A 411 -26.18 6.45 -4.43
CA ILE A 411 -24.99 6.99 -5.05
C ILE A 411 -25.36 7.36 -6.48
N PRO A 412 -25.14 8.62 -6.92
CA PRO A 412 -25.23 8.95 -8.33
C PRO A 412 -24.29 7.99 -9.10
N LYS A 413 -24.78 7.29 -10.14
CA LYS A 413 -23.98 6.29 -10.86
C LYS A 413 -22.61 6.80 -11.36
N ALA A 414 -22.46 8.12 -11.55
CA ALA A 414 -21.21 8.78 -11.93
C ALA A 414 -20.16 8.85 -10.81
N SER A 415 -20.55 8.65 -9.55
CA SER A 415 -19.71 8.74 -8.35
C SER A 415 -19.10 7.40 -7.91
N LEU A 416 -19.56 6.30 -8.51
CA LEU A 416 -18.95 4.98 -8.34
C LEU A 416 -17.71 4.91 -9.23
N SER A 417 -16.60 4.42 -8.68
CA SER A 417 -15.48 3.98 -9.51
C SER A 417 -16.02 3.02 -10.58
N PRO A 418 -15.80 3.26 -11.88
CA PRO A 418 -16.36 2.41 -12.91
C PRO A 418 -15.94 0.96 -12.64
N ALA A 419 -16.91 0.05 -12.62
CA ALA A 419 -16.62 -1.38 -12.61
C ALA A 419 -15.72 -1.66 -13.82
N GLN A 420 -14.46 -1.96 -13.56
CA GLN A 420 -13.51 -2.07 -14.65
C GLN A 420 -13.86 -3.29 -15.50
N PRO A 421 -13.76 -3.19 -16.84
CA PRO A 421 -13.86 -4.35 -17.69
C PRO A 421 -12.82 -5.38 -17.27
N ALA A 422 -13.15 -6.67 -17.43
CA ALA A 422 -12.18 -7.75 -17.24
C ALA A 422 -10.87 -7.37 -17.95
N PRO A 423 -9.70 -7.55 -17.32
CA PRO A 423 -8.45 -7.14 -17.91
C PRO A 423 -8.35 -7.72 -19.31
N SER A 424 -8.21 -6.87 -20.33
CA SER A 424 -7.78 -7.30 -21.65
C SER A 424 -6.54 -8.17 -21.47
N ALA A 425 -6.46 -9.29 -22.22
CA ALA A 425 -5.39 -10.29 -22.09
C ALA A 425 -4.07 -9.64 -21.66
N PRO A 426 -3.50 -10.05 -20.52
CA PRO A 426 -2.44 -9.28 -19.88
C PRO A 426 -1.32 -9.05 -20.90
N PRO A 427 -0.83 -7.80 -21.09
CA PRO A 427 0.49 -7.64 -21.69
C PRO A 427 1.45 -8.52 -20.90
N SER A 428 2.45 -9.11 -21.57
CA SER A 428 3.42 -10.05 -20.99
C SER A 428 3.59 -9.76 -19.49
N PRO A 429 3.26 -10.70 -18.58
CA PRO A 429 3.11 -10.44 -17.15
C PRO A 429 4.43 -10.09 -16.43
N TRP A 430 5.47 -9.80 -17.21
CA TRP A 430 6.84 -9.52 -16.80
C TRP A 430 7.28 -8.19 -17.39
N PRO A 431 7.92 -7.30 -16.62
CA PRO A 431 8.68 -6.21 -17.21
C PRO A 431 9.72 -6.81 -18.16
N THR A 432 9.74 -6.34 -19.41
CA THR A 432 10.81 -6.66 -20.35
C THR A 432 12.14 -6.31 -19.69
N PRO A 433 13.12 -7.22 -19.63
CA PRO A 433 14.46 -6.88 -19.17
C PRO A 433 14.95 -5.73 -20.05
N ARG A 434 15.11 -4.53 -19.48
CA ARG A 434 15.97 -3.53 -20.13
C ARG A 434 17.37 -4.10 -20.02
N MET A 435 17.89 -4.58 -21.15
CA MET A 435 19.33 -4.81 -21.29
C MET A 435 20.02 -3.49 -20.99
N VAL A 436 20.73 -3.45 -19.86
CA VAL A 436 21.88 -2.56 -19.66
C VAL A 436 23.04 -3.44 -19.23
#